data_AF-A0A7J8RYA7-F1
#
_entry.id   AF-A0A7J8RYA7-F1
#
_cell.length_a   1.000
_cell.length_b   1.000
_cell.length_c   1.000
_cell.angle_alpha   90.00
_cell.angle_beta   90.00
_cell.angle_gamma   90.00
#
_symmetry.space_group_name_H-M   'P 1'
#
loop_
_entity.id
_entity.type
_entity.pdbx_description
1 polymer ?
#
loop_
_entity_poly.entity_id
_entity_poly.type
_entity_poly.pdbx_seq_one_letter_code
_entity_poly.pdbx_strand_id
1 'polypeptide(L)'
;MGNIETVLSSSIATVFFATFVVVGTMWYDLATTPIKLFGPTRYQRDQGYFQQEIYRRVSAGLAKNQSLLEAWSKIHEKLAFYDYIGNNPAKGGLFRVGSIDHGDGIALGGYGTLSLEIKTGACMSYTYFFVTFPIVLVDGDGIVRANVPFRRAESKYSVEQVGVTIEFYGGELNGVSYSDPAIVKKYARRAQLGEIFELD
;
A
#
# COMPACT_ATOMS: atom_id res chain seq x y z
N MET A 1 -12.07 27.25 47.12
CA MET A 1 -10.75 26.60 46.93
C MET A 1 -10.22 25.93 48.21
N GLY A 2 -11.08 25.45 49.12
CA GLY A 2 -10.64 24.82 50.38
C GLY A 2 -10.62 23.28 50.37
N ASN A 3 -11.11 22.64 49.30
CA ASN A 3 -11.10 21.18 49.14
C ASN A 3 -10.08 20.79 48.05
N ILE A 4 -9.17 19.87 48.37
CA ILE A 4 -8.15 19.35 47.46
C ILE A 4 -8.77 18.56 46.28
N GLU A 5 -9.94 17.95 46.47
CA GLU A 5 -10.64 17.23 45.41
C GLU A 5 -11.06 18.15 44.26
N THR A 6 -11.27 19.45 44.52
CA THR A 6 -11.53 20.43 43.45
C THR A 6 -10.34 20.53 42.50
N VAL A 7 -9.11 20.52 43.03
CA VAL A 7 -7.90 20.51 42.21
C VAL A 7 -7.82 19.21 41.43
N LEU A 8 -7.99 18.06 42.11
CA LEU A 8 -7.97 16.75 41.46
C LEU A 8 -8.97 16.65 40.29
N SER A 9 -10.22 17.06 40.49
CA SER A 9 -11.25 17.02 39.45
C SER A 9 -10.90 17.90 38.25
N SER A 10 -10.40 19.12 38.49
CA SER A 10 -9.96 20.01 37.41
C SER A 10 -8.74 19.46 36.66
N SER A 11 -7.77 18.91 37.37
CA SER A 11 -6.56 18.32 36.78
C SER A 11 -6.88 17.11 35.91
N ILE A 12 -7.77 16.21 36.36
CA ILE A 12 -8.21 15.06 35.55
C ILE A 12 -8.83 15.53 34.23
N ALA A 13 -9.70 16.54 34.27
CA ALA A 13 -10.30 17.11 33.07
C ALA A 13 -9.25 17.71 32.11
N THR A 14 -8.27 18.46 32.64
CA THR A 14 -7.18 19.02 31.82
C THR A 14 -6.30 17.94 31.20
N VAL A 15 -5.92 16.91 31.97
CA VAL A 15 -5.09 15.80 31.46
C VAL A 15 -5.83 15.02 30.37
N PHE A 16 -7.12 14.74 30.58
CA PHE A 16 -7.94 14.05 29.60
C PHE A 16 -8.09 14.85 28.30
N PHE A 17 -8.30 16.17 28.40
CA PHE A 17 -8.32 17.07 27.25
C PHE A 17 -7.00 17.01 26.46
N ALA A 18 -5.87 17.16 27.15
CA ALA A 18 -4.55 17.10 26.51
C ALA A 18 -4.31 15.72 25.84
N THR A 19 -4.75 14.64 26.48
CA THR A 19 -4.64 13.27 25.94
C THR A 19 -5.40 13.15 24.62
N PHE A 20 -6.64 13.65 24.54
CA PHE A 20 -7.40 13.60 23.30
C PHE A 20 -6.79 14.42 22.17
N VAL A 21 -6.22 15.59 22.49
CA VAL A 21 -5.51 16.40 21.49
C VAL A 21 -4.34 15.60 20.91
N VAL A 22 -3.51 15.01 21.76
CA VAL A 22 -2.36 14.22 21.32
C VAL A 22 -2.79 13.01 20.48
N VAL A 23 -3.80 12.25 20.93
CA VAL A 23 -4.36 11.11 20.19
C VAL A 23 -4.85 11.53 18.82
N GLY A 24 -5.60 12.64 18.74
CA GLY A 24 -6.04 13.20 17.47
C GLY A 24 -4.88 13.56 16.56
N THR A 25 -3.90 14.33 17.06
CA THR A 25 -2.75 14.76 16.24
C THR A 25 -1.88 13.59 15.77
N MET A 26 -1.73 12.54 16.58
CA MET A 26 -0.99 11.34 16.18
C MET A 26 -1.72 10.57 15.07
N TRP A 27 -3.05 10.50 15.13
CA TRP A 27 -3.83 9.74 14.15
C TRP A 27 -4.00 10.47 12.81
N TYR A 28 -4.15 11.80 12.85
CA TYR A 28 -4.39 12.64 11.67
C TYR A 28 -3.13 13.26 11.06
N ASP A 29 -1.97 13.07 11.69
CA ASP A 29 -0.72 13.74 11.37
C ASP A 29 -0.70 15.25 11.73
N LEU A 30 0.47 15.72 12.12
CA LEU A 30 0.80 17.11 12.38
C LEU A 30 2.32 17.29 12.24
N ALA A 31 2.80 18.52 12.14
CA ALA A 31 4.23 18.83 12.11
C ALA A 31 5.04 18.22 13.28
N THR A 32 4.39 17.95 14.41
CA THR A 32 5.00 17.33 15.61
C THR A 32 4.99 15.80 15.60
N THR A 33 4.32 15.14 14.65
CA THR A 33 4.24 13.67 14.53
C THR A 33 4.72 13.19 13.15
N PRO A 34 5.96 13.50 12.75
CA PRO A 34 6.43 13.26 11.39
C PRO A 34 6.47 11.76 11.03
N ILE A 35 6.03 11.44 9.81
CA ILE A 35 5.95 10.05 9.30
C ILE A 35 7.28 9.28 9.29
N LYS A 36 8.41 9.99 9.28
CA LYS A 36 9.74 9.36 9.33
C LYS A 36 10.04 8.75 10.71
N LEU A 37 9.33 9.19 11.75
CA LEU A 37 9.48 8.71 13.12
C LEU A 37 8.32 7.79 13.52
N PHE A 38 7.09 8.11 13.10
CA PHE A 38 5.87 7.42 13.54
C PHE A 38 5.21 6.54 12.47
N GLY A 39 5.74 6.53 11.24
CA GLY A 39 5.12 5.85 10.11
C GLY A 39 4.03 6.71 9.41
N PRO A 40 3.55 6.27 8.24
CA PRO A 40 2.51 6.98 7.50
C PRO A 40 1.14 6.85 8.18
N THR A 41 0.20 7.71 7.81
CA THR A 41 -1.19 7.60 8.29
C THR A 41 -2.04 6.77 7.34
N ARG A 42 -3.15 6.22 7.87
CA ARG A 42 -4.16 5.55 7.04
C ARG A 42 -4.72 6.44 5.93
N TYR A 43 -4.83 7.74 6.17
CA TYR A 43 -5.44 8.69 5.24
C TYR A 43 -4.58 8.90 4.00
N GLN A 44 -3.26 8.87 4.16
CA GLN A 44 -2.32 8.92 3.03
C GLN A 44 -2.53 7.71 2.10
N ARG A 45 -2.82 6.53 2.64
CA ARG A 45 -3.15 5.35 1.83
C ARG A 45 -4.53 5.46 1.19
N ASP A 46 -5.54 5.81 1.97
CA ASP A 46 -6.93 5.89 1.48
C ASP A 46 -7.09 6.89 0.32
N GLN A 47 -6.30 7.96 0.32
CA GLN A 47 -6.29 8.98 -0.73
C GLN A 47 -5.28 8.72 -1.85
N GLY A 48 -4.47 7.65 -1.75
CA GLY A 48 -3.41 7.35 -2.72
C GLY A 48 -2.31 8.41 -2.77
N TYR A 49 -1.97 9.03 -1.64
CA TYR A 49 -1.03 10.16 -1.56
C TYR A 49 0.35 9.83 -2.13
N PHE A 50 0.97 8.73 -1.70
CA PHE A 50 2.29 8.32 -2.18
C PHE A 50 2.23 7.78 -3.61
N GLN A 51 1.20 6.99 -3.92
CA GLN A 51 0.92 6.53 -5.28
C GLN A 51 0.87 7.70 -6.28
N GLN A 52 0.14 8.78 -5.97
CA GLN A 52 0.06 9.96 -6.83
C GLN A 52 1.42 10.63 -7.03
N GLU A 53 2.23 10.77 -5.98
CA GLU A 53 3.57 11.36 -6.08
C GLU A 53 4.53 10.48 -6.91
N ILE A 54 4.43 9.15 -6.79
CA ILE A 54 5.17 8.20 -7.61
C ILE A 54 4.79 8.40 -9.08
N TYR A 55 3.49 8.35 -9.42
CA TYR A 55 3.04 8.55 -10.80
C TYR A 55 3.44 9.91 -11.34
N ARG A 56 3.35 10.98 -10.54
CA ARG A 56 3.80 12.31 -10.95
C ARG A 56 5.29 12.33 -11.35
N ARG A 57 6.14 11.64 -10.59
CA ARG A 57 7.59 11.53 -10.90
C ARG A 57 7.85 10.71 -12.15
N VAL A 58 7.17 9.56 -12.29
CA VAL A 58 7.28 8.71 -13.48
C VAL A 58 6.84 9.47 -14.72
N SER A 59 5.66 10.12 -14.69
CA SER A 59 5.16 10.95 -15.79
C SER A 59 6.11 12.09 -16.16
N ALA A 60 6.74 12.73 -15.17
CA ALA A 60 7.76 13.75 -15.42
C ALA A 60 9.04 13.19 -16.07
N GLY A 61 9.41 11.93 -15.78
CA GLY A 61 10.49 11.22 -16.45
C GLY A 61 10.13 10.91 -17.91
N LEU A 62 8.94 10.39 -18.15
CA LEU A 62 8.42 10.09 -19.48
C LEU A 62 8.32 11.34 -20.36
N ALA A 63 7.87 12.47 -19.81
CA ALA A 63 7.83 13.75 -20.51
C ALA A 63 9.23 14.28 -20.92
N LYS A 64 10.29 13.76 -20.31
CA LYS A 64 11.69 14.02 -20.67
C LYS A 64 12.26 12.97 -21.63
N ASN A 65 11.40 12.22 -22.32
CA ASN A 65 11.75 11.13 -23.25
C ASN A 65 12.56 10.00 -22.61
N GLN A 66 12.38 9.75 -21.32
CA GLN A 66 12.97 8.56 -20.66
C GLN A 66 12.12 7.34 -20.96
N SER A 67 12.75 6.17 -21.02
CA SER A 67 12.01 4.90 -21.08
C SER A 67 11.25 4.64 -19.77
N LEU A 68 10.23 3.77 -19.80
CA LEU A 68 9.49 3.40 -18.59
C LEU A 68 10.42 2.79 -17.53
N LEU A 69 11.35 1.92 -17.96
CA LEU A 69 12.37 1.31 -17.12
C LEU A 69 13.25 2.37 -16.44
N GLU A 70 13.70 3.38 -17.17
CA GLU A 70 14.52 4.47 -16.62
C GLU A 70 13.74 5.36 -15.65
N ALA A 71 12.48 5.66 -15.97
CA ALA A 71 11.64 6.51 -15.13
C ALA A 71 11.34 5.83 -13.78
N TRP A 72 11.00 4.55 -13.80
CA TRP A 72 10.74 3.75 -12.59
C TRP A 72 12.01 3.50 -11.78
N SER A 73 13.16 3.27 -12.43
CA SER A 73 14.44 3.08 -11.74
C SER A 73 14.90 4.32 -10.95
N LYS A 74 14.33 5.49 -11.20
CA LYS A 74 14.62 6.74 -10.47
C LYS A 74 13.71 6.96 -9.26
N ILE A 75 12.69 6.11 -9.07
CA ILE A 75 11.83 6.17 -7.90
C ILE A 75 12.60 5.65 -6.70
N HIS A 76 12.63 6.45 -5.64
CA HIS A 76 13.35 6.08 -4.43
C HIS A 76 12.59 4.98 -3.68
N GLU A 77 13.28 3.92 -3.26
CA GLU A 77 12.66 2.77 -2.58
C GLU A 77 11.87 3.17 -1.35
N LYS A 78 12.41 4.06 -0.51
CA LYS A 78 11.69 4.65 0.62
C LYS A 78 10.32 5.25 0.26
N LEU A 79 10.19 5.89 -0.91
CA LEU A 79 8.91 6.45 -1.35
C LEU A 79 7.93 5.33 -1.74
N ALA A 80 8.41 4.32 -2.47
CA ALA A 80 7.64 3.13 -2.80
C ALA A 80 7.20 2.37 -1.53
N PHE A 81 8.06 2.31 -0.51
CA PHE A 81 7.76 1.62 0.74
C PHE A 81 6.62 2.31 1.51
N TYR A 82 6.49 3.64 1.44
CA TYR A 82 5.33 4.31 2.01
C TYR A 82 4.01 3.98 1.30
N ASP A 83 4.05 3.53 0.04
CA ASP A 83 2.86 3.07 -0.70
C ASP A 83 2.57 1.56 -0.50
N TYR A 84 3.22 0.92 0.47
CA TYR A 84 2.91 -0.45 0.89
C TYR A 84 1.90 -0.47 2.06
N ILE A 85 0.83 -1.26 1.95
CA ILE A 85 -0.24 -1.28 2.96
C ILE A 85 0.18 -1.87 4.31
N GLY A 86 1.27 -2.65 4.39
CA GLY A 86 1.79 -3.15 5.66
C GLY A 86 2.20 -2.03 6.60
N ASN A 87 2.59 -0.88 6.03
CA ASN A 87 2.90 0.34 6.78
C ASN A 87 1.67 1.14 7.23
N ASN A 88 0.46 0.73 6.85
CA ASN A 88 -0.77 1.40 7.26
C ASN A 88 -1.13 1.03 8.72
N PRO A 89 -1.18 2.00 9.66
CA PRO A 89 -1.45 1.72 11.08
C PRO A 89 -2.85 1.16 11.32
N ALA A 90 -3.77 1.23 10.35
CA ALA A 90 -5.11 0.65 10.43
C ALA A 90 -5.18 -0.84 10.03
N LYS A 91 -4.04 -1.54 9.89
CA LYS A 91 -3.97 -2.98 9.56
C LYS A 91 -3.52 -3.91 10.70
N GLY A 92 -3.37 -3.36 11.90
CA GLY A 92 -3.04 -4.15 13.10
C GLY A 92 -4.20 -5.04 13.59
N GLY A 93 -4.01 -5.62 14.78
CA GLY A 93 -5.04 -6.33 15.52
C GLY A 93 -4.76 -6.24 17.02
N LEU A 94 -5.80 -6.16 17.85
CA LEU A 94 -5.65 -5.86 19.28
C LEU A 94 -4.68 -6.79 20.03
N PHE A 95 -4.62 -8.06 19.62
CA PHE A 95 -3.77 -9.08 20.23
C PHE A 95 -2.58 -9.50 19.35
N ARG A 96 -2.30 -8.78 18.27
CA ARG A 96 -1.09 -8.96 17.47
C ARG A 96 0.00 -8.09 18.08
N VAL A 97 0.77 -8.69 18.98
CA VAL A 97 1.83 -8.01 19.73
C VAL A 97 3.17 -8.10 19.01
N GLY A 98 4.05 -7.12 19.24
CA GLY A 98 5.40 -7.09 18.66
C GLY A 98 5.61 -5.97 17.64
N SER A 99 6.77 -5.98 16.99
CA SER A 99 7.06 -5.05 15.89
C SER A 99 6.32 -5.43 14.62
N ILE A 100 6.25 -4.50 13.67
CA ILE A 100 5.71 -4.78 12.33
C ILE A 100 6.52 -5.90 11.66
N ASP A 101 7.84 -5.92 11.87
CA ASP A 101 8.73 -6.96 11.30
C ASP A 101 8.38 -8.38 11.77
N HIS A 102 7.76 -8.57 12.95
CA HIS A 102 7.26 -9.88 13.37
C HIS A 102 6.03 -10.35 12.59
N GLY A 103 5.35 -9.42 11.92
CA GLY A 103 4.14 -9.68 11.14
C GLY A 103 4.47 -10.11 9.72
N ASP A 104 5.00 -9.18 8.93
CA ASP A 104 5.26 -9.37 7.50
C ASP A 104 6.72 -9.71 7.18
N GLY A 105 7.65 -9.46 8.09
CA GLY A 105 9.08 -9.74 7.93
C GLY A 105 9.90 -8.45 7.81
N ILE A 106 11.22 -8.59 7.74
CA ILE A 106 12.12 -7.44 7.56
C ILE A 106 12.22 -7.12 6.07
N ALA A 107 11.93 -5.87 5.69
CA ALA A 107 12.10 -5.43 4.30
C ALA A 107 13.57 -5.41 3.90
N LEU A 108 13.95 -6.30 2.97
CA LEU A 108 15.32 -6.46 2.48
C LEU A 108 15.61 -5.56 1.27
N GLY A 109 14.64 -5.43 0.36
CA GLY A 109 14.78 -4.70 -0.89
C GLY A 109 13.45 -4.58 -1.62
N GLY A 110 13.31 -3.56 -2.46
CA GLY A 110 12.15 -3.42 -3.33
C GLY A 110 12.32 -4.26 -4.59
N TYR A 111 11.35 -5.13 -4.90
CA TYR A 111 11.36 -5.83 -6.20
C TYR A 111 11.12 -4.88 -7.39
N GLY A 112 10.76 -3.63 -7.10
CA GLY A 112 10.35 -2.62 -8.05
C GLY A 112 8.84 -2.46 -8.05
N THR A 113 8.36 -1.50 -8.82
CA THR A 113 6.93 -1.37 -9.06
C THR A 113 6.51 -2.39 -10.10
N LEU A 114 5.55 -3.23 -9.72
CA LEU A 114 4.89 -4.10 -10.67
C LEU A 114 3.95 -3.25 -11.52
N SER A 115 4.35 -2.96 -12.75
CA SER A 115 3.36 -2.63 -13.75
C SER A 115 2.74 -3.95 -14.19
N LEU A 116 1.53 -4.25 -13.73
CA LEU A 116 0.78 -5.25 -14.45
C LEU A 116 0.45 -4.65 -15.82
N GLU A 117 1.28 -4.91 -16.82
CA GLU A 117 0.82 -4.93 -18.20
C GLU A 117 -0.11 -6.14 -18.39
N ILE A 118 -1.27 -6.05 -17.73
CA ILE A 118 -2.48 -6.40 -18.44
C ILE A 118 -2.48 -5.43 -19.60
N LYS A 119 -2.67 -5.91 -20.83
CA LYS A 119 -2.81 -5.07 -22.03
C LYS A 119 -3.84 -3.93 -21.91
N THR A 120 -4.51 -3.74 -20.76
CA THR A 120 -5.42 -2.62 -20.48
C THR A 120 -5.60 -2.22 -19.00
N GLY A 121 -4.96 -2.81 -17.96
CA GLY A 121 -5.49 -2.62 -16.59
C GLY A 121 -4.63 -2.74 -15.34
N ALA A 122 -5.10 -2.09 -14.27
CA ALA A 122 -4.54 -2.04 -12.92
C ALA A 122 -5.28 -2.98 -11.95
N CYS A 123 -4.59 -3.38 -10.87
CA CYS A 123 -5.23 -4.09 -9.76
C CYS A 123 -6.09 -3.14 -8.93
N MET A 124 -7.29 -3.58 -8.51
CA MET A 124 -8.05 -2.85 -7.51
C MET A 124 -7.30 -2.87 -6.16
N SER A 125 -6.93 -1.69 -5.67
CA SER A 125 -6.22 -1.53 -4.40
C SER A 125 -7.10 -1.86 -3.19
N TYR A 126 -6.49 -2.54 -2.25
CA TYR A 126 -7.10 -3.02 -1.02
C TYR A 126 -7.57 -1.87 -0.11
N THR A 127 -8.85 -1.84 0.28
CA THR A 127 -9.34 -0.89 1.30
C THR A 127 -9.04 -1.37 2.73
N TYR A 128 -8.68 -0.46 3.64
CA TYR A 128 -8.29 -0.79 5.02
C TYR A 128 -9.28 -1.68 5.79
N PHE A 129 -10.59 -1.60 5.50
CA PHE A 129 -11.63 -2.30 6.26
C PHE A 129 -11.59 -3.82 6.11
N PHE A 130 -11.16 -4.33 4.96
CA PHE A 130 -11.19 -5.76 4.68
C PHE A 130 -10.01 -6.48 5.36
N VAL A 131 -10.20 -7.76 5.70
CA VAL A 131 -9.13 -8.70 6.11
C VAL A 131 -8.73 -9.60 4.95
N THR A 132 -9.70 -9.98 4.12
CA THR A 132 -9.47 -10.61 2.80
C THR A 132 -10.22 -9.85 1.72
N PHE A 133 -9.63 -9.69 0.53
CA PHE A 133 -10.28 -9.03 -0.59
C PHE A 133 -9.98 -9.80 -1.88
N PRO A 134 -10.95 -10.00 -2.78
CA PRO A 134 -10.76 -10.77 -4.00
C PRO A 134 -9.79 -10.08 -4.96
N ILE A 135 -9.12 -10.86 -5.80
CA ILE A 135 -8.23 -10.32 -6.85
C ILE A 135 -9.09 -10.02 -8.07
N VAL A 136 -9.24 -8.73 -8.36
CA VAL A 136 -9.95 -8.23 -9.53
C VAL A 136 -9.06 -7.23 -10.24
N LEU A 137 -8.93 -7.43 -11.54
CA LEU A 137 -8.12 -6.63 -12.43
C LEU A 137 -9.04 -5.82 -13.33
N VAL A 138 -8.87 -4.50 -13.31
CA VAL A 138 -9.74 -3.54 -14.01
C VAL A 138 -8.94 -2.73 -15.01
N ASP A 139 -9.54 -2.32 -16.12
CA ASP A 139 -8.89 -1.39 -17.03
C ASP A 139 -8.92 0.07 -16.55
N GLY A 140 -8.36 0.98 -17.36
CA GLY A 140 -8.38 2.42 -17.08
C GLY A 140 -9.78 3.04 -16.97
N ASP A 141 -10.80 2.37 -17.51
CA ASP A 141 -12.22 2.79 -17.42
C ASP A 141 -12.95 2.12 -16.25
N GLY A 142 -12.25 1.30 -15.45
CA GLY A 142 -12.82 0.56 -14.32
C GLY A 142 -13.57 -0.72 -14.71
N ILE A 143 -13.46 -1.18 -15.95
CA ILE A 143 -14.12 -2.40 -16.42
C ILE A 143 -13.27 -3.62 -16.04
N VAL A 144 -13.92 -4.65 -15.47
CA VAL A 144 -13.24 -5.89 -15.09
C VAL A 144 -12.72 -6.63 -16.34
N ARG A 145 -11.41 -6.87 -16.37
CA ARG A 145 -10.72 -7.59 -17.46
C ARG A 145 -10.25 -8.97 -17.06
N ALA A 146 -9.88 -9.17 -15.81
CA ALA A 146 -9.47 -10.47 -15.30
C ALA A 146 -9.71 -10.59 -13.78
N ASN A 147 -9.76 -11.82 -13.28
CA ASN A 147 -9.88 -12.11 -11.86
C ASN A 147 -9.24 -13.46 -11.50
N VAL A 148 -9.19 -13.74 -10.20
CA VAL A 148 -8.94 -15.09 -9.69
C VAL A 148 -10.24 -15.65 -9.13
N PRO A 149 -10.93 -16.52 -9.89
CA PRO A 149 -12.28 -16.97 -9.54
C PRO A 149 -12.26 -17.93 -8.35
N PHE A 150 -13.24 -17.79 -7.46
CA PHE A 150 -13.46 -18.75 -6.37
C PHE A 150 -14.03 -20.07 -6.91
N ARG A 151 -15.15 -20.01 -7.65
CA ARG A 151 -15.70 -21.16 -8.39
C ARG A 151 -15.20 -21.13 -9.83
N ARG A 152 -14.64 -22.25 -10.30
CA ARG A 152 -14.03 -22.33 -11.63
C ARG A 152 -14.96 -22.79 -12.74
N ALA A 153 -16.10 -23.41 -12.41
CA ALA A 153 -16.99 -24.08 -13.38
C ALA A 153 -17.51 -23.14 -14.48
N GLU A 154 -17.76 -21.87 -14.17
CA GLU A 154 -18.29 -20.86 -15.11
C GLU A 154 -17.38 -19.64 -15.21
N SER A 155 -16.08 -19.81 -14.93
CA SER A 155 -15.13 -18.72 -15.05
C SER A 155 -15.04 -18.23 -16.50
N LYS A 156 -15.11 -16.90 -16.68
CA LYS A 156 -14.91 -16.22 -17.97
C LYS A 156 -13.72 -15.25 -17.98
N TYR A 157 -13.26 -14.87 -16.80
CA TYR A 157 -12.24 -13.83 -16.60
C TYR A 157 -11.00 -14.36 -15.88
N SER A 158 -10.80 -15.68 -15.85
CA SER A 158 -9.59 -16.23 -15.20
C SER A 158 -8.32 -15.76 -15.90
N VAL A 159 -7.26 -15.59 -15.11
CA VAL A 159 -5.91 -15.27 -15.59
C VAL A 159 -5.49 -16.18 -16.75
N GLU A 160 -5.83 -17.46 -16.67
CA GLU A 160 -5.54 -18.48 -17.69
C GLU A 160 -6.31 -18.26 -18.99
N GLN A 161 -7.62 -17.95 -18.90
CA GLN A 161 -8.47 -17.74 -20.09
C GLN A 161 -8.16 -16.43 -20.80
N VAL A 162 -7.86 -15.38 -20.03
CA VAL A 162 -7.57 -14.04 -20.56
C VAL A 162 -6.13 -13.94 -21.07
N GLY A 163 -5.22 -14.77 -20.54
CA GLY A 163 -3.80 -14.74 -20.90
C GLY A 163 -3.08 -13.51 -20.34
N VAL A 164 -3.29 -13.22 -19.05
CA VAL A 164 -2.68 -12.06 -18.39
C VAL A 164 -1.18 -12.27 -18.21
N THR A 165 -0.39 -11.27 -18.57
CA THR A 165 1.06 -11.19 -18.35
C THR A 165 1.37 -10.10 -17.33
N ILE A 166 2.56 -10.15 -16.74
CA ILE A 166 3.09 -9.09 -15.86
C ILE A 166 4.50 -8.72 -16.29
N GLU A 167 4.88 -7.48 -16.07
CA GLU A 167 6.24 -6.97 -16.32
C GLU A 167 6.67 -6.03 -15.21
N PHE A 168 7.90 -6.18 -14.72
CA PHE A 168 8.40 -5.38 -13.61
C PHE A 168 9.21 -4.19 -14.12
N TYR A 169 9.06 -3.04 -13.45
CA TYR A 169 9.79 -1.82 -13.76
C TYR A 169 10.41 -1.24 -12.48
N GLY A 170 11.71 -0.97 -12.53
CA GLY A 170 12.51 -0.61 -11.37
C GLY A 170 12.79 -1.80 -10.44
N GLY A 171 13.56 -1.55 -9.38
CA GLY A 171 13.96 -2.54 -8.37
C GLY A 171 14.68 -3.77 -8.92
N GLU A 172 14.64 -4.87 -8.17
CA GLU A 172 15.41 -6.08 -8.48
C GLU A 172 14.90 -6.85 -9.70
N LEU A 173 13.60 -6.80 -9.98
CA LEU A 173 12.99 -7.54 -11.10
C LEU A 173 12.87 -6.69 -12.38
N ASN A 174 13.58 -5.57 -12.47
CA ASN A 174 13.47 -4.62 -13.58
C ASN A 174 13.61 -5.29 -14.96
N GLY A 175 12.60 -5.13 -15.83
CA GLY A 175 12.57 -5.68 -17.19
C GLY A 175 12.25 -7.18 -17.26
N VAL A 176 11.90 -7.83 -16.14
CA VAL A 176 11.47 -9.23 -16.12
C VAL A 176 9.97 -9.32 -16.39
N SER A 177 9.58 -10.20 -17.31
CA SER A 177 8.18 -10.50 -17.59
C SER A 177 7.83 -11.96 -17.28
N TYR A 178 6.59 -12.18 -16.84
CA TYR A 178 6.05 -13.51 -16.60
C TYR A 178 4.69 -13.68 -17.28
N SER A 179 4.49 -14.84 -17.89
CA SER A 179 3.22 -15.27 -18.49
C SER A 179 2.64 -16.50 -17.82
N ASP A 180 3.41 -17.19 -16.96
CA ASP A 180 2.92 -18.34 -16.22
C ASP A 180 1.78 -17.92 -15.27
N PRO A 181 0.56 -18.50 -15.39
CA PRO A 181 -0.58 -18.08 -14.59
C PRO A 181 -0.36 -18.21 -13.08
N ALA A 182 0.43 -19.19 -12.62
CA ALA A 182 0.67 -19.35 -11.18
C ALA A 182 1.52 -18.20 -10.63
N ILE A 183 2.57 -17.81 -11.35
CA ILE A 183 3.41 -16.66 -11.03
C ILE A 183 2.62 -15.34 -11.13
N VAL A 184 1.85 -15.15 -12.20
CA VAL A 184 0.99 -13.96 -12.39
C VAL A 184 0.02 -13.81 -11.22
N LYS A 185 -0.67 -14.88 -10.83
CA LYS A 185 -1.59 -14.87 -9.68
C LYS A 185 -0.86 -14.59 -8.36
N LYS A 186 0.38 -15.08 -8.18
CA LYS A 186 1.21 -14.80 -7.00
C LYS A 186 1.48 -13.31 -6.87
N TYR A 187 1.95 -12.67 -7.93
CA TYR A 187 2.27 -11.25 -7.88
C TYR A 187 1.04 -10.34 -7.90
N ALA A 188 -0.05 -10.73 -8.58
CA ALA A 188 -1.32 -10.00 -8.50
C ALA A 188 -1.88 -9.92 -7.07
N ARG A 189 -1.73 -11.00 -6.27
CA ARG A 189 -2.07 -10.97 -4.82
C ARG A 189 -1.25 -9.95 -4.04
N ARG A 190 0.04 -9.84 -4.37
CA ARG A 190 0.95 -8.92 -3.66
C ARG A 190 0.71 -7.48 -4.07
N ALA A 191 0.50 -7.23 -5.36
CA ALA A 191 0.21 -5.90 -5.91
C ALA A 191 -1.08 -5.29 -5.34
N GLN A 192 -2.03 -6.12 -4.91
CA GLN A 192 -3.22 -5.68 -4.21
C GLN A 192 -2.89 -4.89 -2.93
N LEU A 193 -1.75 -5.22 -2.29
CA LEU A 193 -1.25 -4.60 -1.08
C LEU A 193 -0.47 -3.31 -1.36
N GLY A 194 -0.31 -2.89 -2.63
CA GLY A 194 0.52 -1.77 -3.06
C GLY A 194 1.85 -2.25 -3.65
N GLU A 195 2.89 -1.45 -3.43
CA GLU A 195 4.26 -1.76 -3.88
C GLU A 195 4.80 -3.06 -3.27
N ILE A 196 5.66 -3.77 -4.00
CA ILE A 196 6.07 -5.14 -3.67
C ILE A 196 7.53 -5.17 -3.19
N PHE A 197 7.74 -5.76 -2.01
CA PHE A 197 9.06 -5.83 -1.34
C PHE A 197 9.47 -7.27 -1.03
N GLU A 198 10.76 -7.56 -1.03
CA GLU A 198 11.32 -8.77 -0.43
C GLU A 198 11.29 -8.64 1.09
N LEU A 199 10.78 -9.68 1.76
CA LEU A 199 10.67 -9.75 3.21
C LEU A 199 11.36 -11.04 3.68
N ASP A 200 12.24 -10.93 4.68
CA ASP A 200 12.92 -12.06 5.37
C ASP A 200 11.99 -12.75 6.39
#